data_AF-A0ABD6QU70-F1
#
_entry.id   AF-A0ABD6QU70-F1
#
_cell.length_a   1.000
_cell.length_b   1.000
_cell.length_c   1.000
_cell.angle_alpha   90.00
_cell.angle_beta   90.00
_cell.angle_gamma   90.00
#
_symmetry.space_group_name_H-M   'P 1'
#
loop_
_entity.id
_entity.type
_entity.pdbx_description
1 polymer ?
#
loop_
_entity_poly.entity_id
_entity_poly.type
_entity_poly.pdbx_seq_one_letter_code
_entity_poly.pdbx_strand_id
1 'polypeptide(L)'
;MGVPTHVMEFSSGWATTKGGGSSRLQFVSPLRQLNGTERWFITFYALPTGRSYEEVRDEVTTEYIQAGGRAEAMMLDIRKPGGEQWGVDWVRYVIGHQHAGNLPIDVPIELPKGTEFVSAAEVFEADEAGDIFFTYYKTGDIPEGYALRAVEGYTANGDMIDLRGTTSG
;
A
#
# COMPACT_ATOMS: atom_id res chain seq x y z
N MET A 1 0.49 -27.36 3.24
CA MET A 1 0.34 -25.91 3.05
C MET A 1 1.14 -25.24 4.16
N GLY A 2 2.03 -24.28 3.86
CA GLY A 2 2.82 -23.61 4.89
C GLY A 2 1.93 -22.75 5.80
N VAL A 3 2.41 -22.43 7.00
CA VAL A 3 1.71 -21.51 7.91
C VAL A 3 1.56 -20.14 7.22
N PRO A 4 0.34 -19.60 7.10
CA PRO A 4 0.11 -18.24 6.64
C PRO A 4 0.91 -17.23 7.46
N THR A 5 1.49 -16.26 6.76
CA THR A 5 2.29 -15.17 7.37
C THR A 5 1.78 -13.81 6.96
N HIS A 6 1.04 -13.74 5.85
CA HIS A 6 0.49 -12.51 5.31
C HIS A 6 -0.87 -12.78 4.70
N VAL A 7 -1.63 -11.71 4.50
CA VAL A 7 -2.93 -11.74 3.83
C VAL A 7 -3.00 -10.64 2.78
N MET A 8 -3.64 -10.96 1.67
CA MET A 8 -3.95 -10.07 0.55
C MET A 8 -5.46 -9.96 0.43
N GLU A 9 -5.99 -8.79 0.71
CA GLU A 9 -7.41 -8.46 0.64
C GLU A 9 -7.72 -7.73 -0.68
N PHE A 10 -8.91 -8.00 -1.22
CA PHE A 10 -9.36 -7.49 -2.51
C PHE A 10 -10.59 -6.60 -2.37
N SER A 11 -10.84 -5.79 -3.40
CA SER A 11 -12.06 -4.98 -3.49
C SER A 11 -13.39 -5.69 -3.41
N SER A 12 -13.40 -7.00 -3.63
CA SER A 12 -14.57 -7.85 -3.47
C SER A 12 -14.87 -8.25 -2.01
N GLY A 13 -14.00 -7.87 -1.05
CA GLY A 13 -14.05 -8.34 0.33
C GLY A 13 -13.50 -9.76 0.52
N TRP A 14 -13.01 -10.40 -0.54
CA TRP A 14 -12.28 -11.66 -0.45
C TRP A 14 -10.84 -11.43 -0.01
N ALA A 15 -10.23 -12.45 0.57
CA ALA A 15 -8.83 -12.46 0.95
C ALA A 15 -8.14 -13.76 0.55
N THR A 16 -6.83 -13.69 0.30
CA THR A 16 -5.96 -14.86 0.13
C THR A 16 -4.76 -14.75 1.06
N THR A 17 -4.28 -15.88 1.57
CA THR A 17 -3.10 -15.89 2.44
C THR A 17 -1.83 -16.24 1.67
N LYS A 18 -0.69 -15.71 2.15
CA LYS A 18 0.66 -16.03 1.65
C LYS A 18 1.49 -16.64 2.78
N GLY A 19 2.28 -17.67 2.46
CA GLY A 19 3.21 -18.32 3.38
C GLY A 19 4.67 -18.11 2.97
N GLY A 20 5.65 -18.65 3.71
CA GLY A 20 7.10 -18.42 3.49
C GLY A 20 7.69 -18.81 2.12
N GLY A 21 6.92 -19.45 1.24
CA GLY A 21 7.34 -19.88 -0.10
C GLY A 21 6.62 -19.18 -1.26
N SER A 22 5.90 -18.08 -1.01
CA SER A 22 5.19 -17.38 -2.08
C SER A 22 6.15 -16.76 -3.10
N SER A 23 5.85 -16.97 -4.38
CA SER A 23 6.63 -16.47 -5.52
C SER A 23 6.13 -15.10 -5.99
N ARG A 24 6.99 -14.28 -6.61
CA ARG A 24 6.65 -13.01 -7.27
C ARG A 24 5.33 -13.04 -8.06
N LEU A 25 5.11 -14.08 -8.86
CA LEU A 25 3.89 -14.21 -9.69
C LEU A 25 2.58 -14.20 -8.89
N GLN A 26 2.60 -14.58 -7.62
CA GLN A 26 1.42 -14.56 -6.74
C GLN A 26 1.03 -13.14 -6.29
N PHE A 27 1.87 -12.14 -6.56
CA PHE A 27 1.66 -10.71 -6.30
C PHE A 27 1.36 -9.95 -7.58
N VAL A 28 2.10 -10.23 -8.66
CA VAL A 28 1.89 -9.62 -9.98
C VAL A 28 0.54 -10.02 -10.58
N SER A 29 0.18 -11.31 -10.53
CA SER A 29 -1.04 -11.81 -11.20
C SER A 29 -2.33 -11.15 -10.68
N PRO A 30 -2.50 -10.92 -9.37
CA PRO A 30 -3.64 -10.14 -8.88
C PRO A 30 -3.63 -8.67 -9.30
N LEU A 31 -2.48 -7.99 -9.28
CA LEU A 31 -2.37 -6.58 -9.68
C LEU A 31 -2.72 -6.38 -11.16
N ARG A 32 -2.30 -7.31 -12.03
CA ARG A 32 -2.66 -7.31 -13.47
C ARG A 32 -4.16 -7.49 -13.73
N GLN A 33 -4.93 -7.95 -12.74
CA GLN A 33 -6.37 -8.10 -12.86
C GLN A 33 -7.14 -6.85 -12.42
N LEU A 34 -6.46 -5.82 -11.91
CA LEU A 34 -7.11 -4.56 -11.56
C LEU A 34 -7.63 -3.86 -12.82
N ASN A 35 -8.90 -3.47 -12.80
CA ASN A 35 -9.61 -2.81 -13.88
C ASN A 35 -10.21 -1.45 -13.49
N GLY A 36 -9.90 -0.94 -12.28
CA GLY A 36 -10.35 0.36 -11.79
C GLY A 36 -11.84 0.44 -11.42
N THR A 37 -12.59 -0.65 -11.52
CA THR A 37 -14.04 -0.67 -11.25
C THR A 37 -14.44 -1.78 -10.28
N GLU A 38 -14.55 -3.02 -10.73
CA GLU A 38 -14.85 -4.18 -9.88
C GLU A 38 -13.63 -4.61 -9.06
N ARG A 39 -12.47 -4.66 -9.73
CA ARG A 39 -11.16 -4.98 -9.16
C ARG A 39 -10.35 -3.71 -9.17
N TRP A 40 -10.34 -3.01 -8.05
CA TRP A 40 -9.79 -1.65 -8.01
C TRP A 40 -8.86 -1.38 -6.82
N PHE A 41 -8.85 -2.26 -5.81
CA PHE A 41 -7.87 -2.18 -4.73
C PHE A 41 -7.37 -3.56 -4.30
N ILE A 42 -6.13 -3.56 -3.80
CA ILE A 42 -5.53 -4.67 -3.07
C ILE A 42 -4.82 -4.10 -1.84
N THR A 43 -5.12 -4.63 -0.65
CA THR A 43 -4.38 -4.35 0.58
C THR A 43 -3.61 -5.60 0.99
N PHE A 44 -2.35 -5.45 1.39
CA PHE A 44 -1.47 -6.56 1.74
C PHE A 44 -0.71 -6.27 3.02
N TYR A 45 -0.78 -7.19 3.99
CA TYR A 45 -0.16 -7.01 5.32
C TYR A 45 0.27 -8.32 5.94
N ALA A 46 1.19 -8.23 6.90
CA ALA A 46 1.65 -9.36 7.70
C ALA A 46 0.61 -9.71 8.77
N LEU A 47 0.35 -11.00 8.95
CA LEU A 47 -0.46 -11.49 10.06
C LEU A 47 0.37 -11.42 11.36
N PRO A 48 -0.22 -11.06 12.51
CA PRO A 48 0.44 -11.20 13.79
C PRO A 48 0.90 -12.65 14.01
N THR A 49 2.05 -12.80 14.67
CA THR A 49 2.65 -14.14 14.86
C THR A 49 1.68 -15.07 15.58
N GLY A 50 1.39 -16.21 14.94
CA GLY A 50 0.51 -17.25 15.49
C GLY A 50 -0.98 -17.00 15.33
N ARG A 51 -1.40 -15.89 14.70
CA ARG A 51 -2.81 -15.57 14.46
C ARG A 51 -3.22 -15.86 13.01
N SER A 52 -4.44 -16.35 12.82
CA SER A 52 -5.06 -16.54 11.51
C SER A 52 -5.71 -15.26 11.01
N TYR A 53 -6.03 -15.21 9.73
CA TYR A 53 -6.75 -14.07 9.13
C TYR A 53 -8.14 -13.89 9.78
N GLU A 54 -8.84 -14.99 10.02
CA GLU A 54 -10.17 -15.03 10.62
C GLU A 54 -10.19 -14.42 12.02
N GLU A 55 -9.07 -14.49 12.75
CA GLU A 55 -8.95 -13.89 14.07
C GLU A 55 -8.70 -12.38 14.03
N VAL A 56 -8.20 -11.84 12.91
CA VAL A 56 -7.80 -10.41 12.79
C VAL A 56 -8.59 -9.61 11.76
N ARG A 57 -9.45 -10.26 10.97
CA ARG A 57 -10.18 -9.65 9.83
C ARG A 57 -11.01 -8.41 10.16
N ASP A 58 -11.42 -8.26 11.42
CA ASP A 58 -12.23 -7.14 11.89
C ASP A 58 -11.40 -6.14 12.75
N GLU A 59 -10.09 -6.35 12.85
CA GLU A 59 -9.14 -5.46 13.53
C GLU A 59 -8.59 -4.40 12.57
N VAL A 60 -8.26 -3.22 13.11
CA VAL A 60 -7.62 -2.17 12.33
C VAL A 60 -6.18 -2.57 12.03
N THR A 61 -5.83 -2.68 10.76
CA THR A 61 -4.46 -2.94 10.33
C THR A 61 -3.66 -1.63 10.33
N THR A 62 -2.61 -1.57 11.14
CA THR A 62 -1.75 -0.38 11.28
C THR A 62 -0.54 -0.37 10.34
N GLU A 63 -0.22 -1.51 9.73
CA GLU A 63 0.94 -1.68 8.85
C GLU A 63 0.56 -2.49 7.61
N TYR A 64 0.68 -1.89 6.44
CA TYR A 64 0.25 -2.49 5.18
C TYR A 64 0.88 -1.81 3.98
N ILE A 65 0.88 -2.49 2.84
CA ILE A 65 1.01 -1.89 1.52
C ILE A 65 -0.29 -2.08 0.74
N GLN A 66 -0.67 -1.07 -0.04
CA GLN A 66 -1.91 -1.06 -0.82
C GLN A 66 -1.65 -0.57 -2.25
N ALA A 67 -2.48 -1.06 -3.17
CA ALA A 67 -2.58 -0.59 -4.53
C ALA A 67 -4.03 -0.17 -4.82
N GLY A 68 -4.21 0.93 -5.54
CA GLY A 68 -5.50 1.42 -6.01
C GLY A 68 -5.45 1.87 -7.46
N GLY A 69 -6.39 1.43 -8.30
CA GLY A 69 -6.48 1.82 -9.72
C GLY A 69 -6.69 0.62 -10.66
N ARG A 70 -6.05 0.69 -11.83
CA ARG A 70 -6.06 -0.37 -12.87
C ARG A 70 -4.66 -0.85 -13.19
N ALA A 71 -4.53 -2.00 -13.86
CA ALA A 71 -3.26 -2.66 -14.10
C ALA A 71 -2.19 -1.77 -14.76
N GLU A 72 -2.58 -0.86 -15.64
CA GLU A 72 -1.68 0.02 -16.38
C GLU A 72 -1.48 1.40 -15.71
N ALA A 73 -2.25 1.70 -14.66
CA ALA A 73 -2.17 2.95 -13.92
C ALA A 73 -2.79 2.77 -12.52
N MET A 74 -1.92 2.55 -11.53
CA MET A 74 -2.30 2.48 -10.12
C MET A 74 -1.40 3.36 -9.27
N MET A 75 -1.94 3.86 -8.17
CA MET A 75 -1.14 4.41 -7.08
C MET A 75 -0.86 3.33 -6.04
N LEU A 76 0.28 3.46 -5.37
CA LEU A 76 0.65 2.61 -4.24
C LEU A 76 0.81 3.46 -2.98
N ASP A 77 0.36 2.92 -1.85
CA ASP A 77 0.59 3.52 -0.55
C ASP A 77 1.04 2.48 0.48
N ILE A 78 1.88 2.92 1.42
CA ILE A 78 2.38 2.10 2.53
C ILE A 78 2.09 2.83 3.84
N ARG A 79 1.57 2.11 4.84
CA ARG A 79 1.50 2.58 6.22
C ARG A 79 2.52 1.79 7.04
N LYS A 80 3.41 2.50 7.73
CA LYS A 80 4.49 1.93 8.55
C LYS A 80 4.71 2.77 9.82
N PRO A 81 5.34 2.21 10.87
CA PRO A 81 5.67 2.96 12.08
C PRO A 81 6.63 4.13 11.81
N GLY A 82 6.58 5.13 12.69
CA GLY A 82 7.40 6.34 12.67
C GLY A 82 6.58 7.62 12.52
N GLY A 83 7.26 8.76 12.37
CA GLY A 83 6.61 10.06 12.24
C GLY A 83 6.63 10.89 13.52
N GLU A 84 7.57 10.61 14.42
CA GLU A 84 7.75 11.29 15.70
C GLU A 84 7.93 12.80 15.52
N GLN A 85 8.53 13.25 14.40
CA GLN A 85 8.62 14.67 14.03
C GLN A 85 7.27 15.36 13.83
N TRP A 86 6.22 14.59 13.56
CA TRP A 86 4.83 15.05 13.45
C TRP A 86 3.97 14.69 14.67
N GLY A 87 4.57 14.06 15.70
CA GLY A 87 3.85 13.61 16.89
C GLY A 87 2.90 12.44 16.65
N VAL A 88 3.21 11.57 15.69
CA VAL A 88 2.41 10.39 15.34
C VAL A 88 3.26 9.12 15.44
N ASP A 89 2.58 7.97 15.56
CA ASP A 89 3.20 6.66 15.76
C ASP A 89 3.29 5.85 14.45
N TRP A 90 2.38 6.12 13.50
CA TRP A 90 2.44 5.58 12.13
C TRP A 90 2.20 6.67 11.12
N VAL A 91 2.78 6.49 9.92
CA VAL A 91 2.54 7.37 8.79
C VAL A 91 2.16 6.54 7.58
N ARG A 92 1.12 7.00 6.88
CA ARG A 92 0.78 6.55 5.52
C ARG A 92 1.49 7.45 4.52
N TYR A 93 2.20 6.81 3.61
CA TYR A 93 2.94 7.44 2.53
C TYR A 93 2.37 6.99 1.19
N VAL A 94 2.24 7.91 0.25
CA VAL A 94 2.14 7.57 -1.18
C VAL A 94 3.55 7.30 -1.69
N ILE A 95 3.70 6.18 -2.40
CA ILE A 95 4.99 5.77 -2.98
C ILE A 95 5.12 6.43 -4.36
N GLY A 96 6.32 6.87 -4.70
CA GLY A 96 6.62 7.41 -6.03
C GLY A 96 8.03 7.08 -6.48
N HIS A 97 8.28 7.23 -7.77
CA HIS A 97 9.61 7.19 -8.35
C HIS A 97 10.44 8.38 -7.85
N GLN A 98 11.76 8.20 -7.73
CA GLN A 98 12.66 9.32 -7.49
C GLN A 98 12.61 10.30 -8.66
N HIS A 99 12.41 11.58 -8.36
CA HIS A 99 12.36 12.64 -9.36
C HIS A 99 12.95 13.94 -8.81
N ALA A 100 13.37 14.83 -9.72
CA ALA A 100 13.81 16.16 -9.35
C ALA A 100 12.63 17.13 -9.29
N GLY A 101 12.68 18.07 -8.33
CA GLY A 101 11.69 19.14 -8.20
C GLY A 101 10.31 18.66 -7.73
N ASN A 102 9.35 19.58 -7.71
CA ASN A 102 7.97 19.29 -7.36
C ASN A 102 7.16 19.04 -8.63
N LEU A 103 6.65 17.82 -8.79
CA LEU A 103 5.70 17.49 -9.84
C LEU A 103 4.29 17.89 -9.40
N PRO A 104 3.43 18.32 -10.34
CA PRO A 104 2.03 18.59 -10.03
C PRO A 104 1.32 17.30 -9.61
N ILE A 105 0.30 17.44 -8.76
CA ILE A 105 -0.59 16.36 -8.34
C ILE A 105 -1.86 16.49 -9.19
N ASP A 106 -1.77 16.05 -10.44
CA ASP A 106 -2.80 16.25 -11.47
C ASP A 106 -3.09 15.00 -12.31
N VAL A 107 -2.46 13.86 -12.02
CA VAL A 107 -2.72 12.61 -12.70
C VAL A 107 -3.86 11.86 -12.01
N PRO A 108 -4.97 11.58 -12.71
CA PRO A 108 -6.13 10.93 -12.10
C PRO A 108 -5.94 9.41 -11.99
N ILE A 109 -6.23 8.88 -10.81
CA ILE A 109 -6.48 7.46 -10.56
C ILE A 109 -7.97 7.29 -10.31
N GLU A 110 -8.67 6.70 -11.28
CA GLU A 110 -10.11 6.44 -11.18
C GLU A 110 -10.39 5.31 -10.19
N LEU A 111 -11.08 5.64 -9.08
CA LEU A 111 -11.57 4.67 -8.10
C LEU A 111 -13.10 4.79 -7.98
N PRO A 112 -13.81 3.71 -7.58
CA PRO A 112 -15.28 3.74 -7.47
C PRO A 112 -15.85 4.76 -6.48
N LYS A 113 -15.06 5.18 -5.48
CA LYS A 113 -15.47 6.15 -4.45
C LYS A 113 -15.12 7.60 -4.79
N GLY A 114 -14.42 7.83 -5.89
CA GLY A 114 -13.92 9.14 -6.29
C GLY A 114 -12.55 9.03 -6.96
N THR A 115 -12.24 10.00 -7.81
CA THR A 115 -10.91 10.11 -8.43
C THR A 115 -9.91 10.61 -7.40
N GLU A 116 -8.82 9.87 -7.22
CA GLU A 116 -7.65 10.34 -6.50
C GLU A 116 -6.67 10.99 -7.47
N PHE A 117 -6.02 12.07 -7.06
CA PHE A 117 -5.00 12.73 -7.87
C PHE A 117 -3.63 12.50 -7.26
N VAL A 118 -2.69 12.11 -8.11
CA VAL A 118 -1.30 11.81 -7.76
C VAL A 118 -0.35 12.51 -8.72
N SER A 119 0.93 12.56 -8.36
CA SER A 119 1.98 12.98 -9.28
C SER A 119 2.21 11.91 -10.36
N ALA A 120 2.68 12.32 -11.54
CA ALA A 120 3.10 11.38 -12.58
C ALA A 120 4.19 10.40 -12.10
N ALA A 121 5.00 10.77 -11.10
CA ALA A 121 5.97 9.87 -10.49
C ALA A 121 5.34 8.84 -9.54
N GLU A 122 4.08 9.01 -9.14
CA GLU A 122 3.37 8.14 -8.19
C GLU A 122 2.44 7.14 -8.89
N VAL A 123 2.58 6.99 -10.21
CA VAL A 123 1.81 6.05 -11.03
C VAL A 123 2.68 4.85 -11.39
N PHE A 124 2.12 3.66 -11.18
CA PHE A 124 2.79 2.38 -11.37
C PHE A 124 2.00 1.50 -12.33
N GLU A 125 2.73 0.67 -13.07
CA GLU A 125 2.17 -0.50 -13.76
C GLU A 125 2.20 -1.74 -12.83
N ALA A 126 1.35 -2.72 -13.11
CA ALA A 126 1.15 -3.90 -12.28
C ALA A 126 2.42 -4.74 -12.06
N ASP A 127 3.34 -4.77 -13.03
CA ASP A 127 4.58 -5.55 -12.90
C ASP A 127 5.53 -4.95 -11.87
N GLU A 128 5.73 -3.64 -11.91
CA GLU A 128 6.55 -2.90 -10.95
C GLU A 128 5.90 -2.91 -9.56
N ALA A 129 4.59 -2.65 -9.49
CA ALA A 129 3.84 -2.78 -8.25
C ALA A 129 3.98 -4.18 -7.63
N GLY A 130 4.02 -5.22 -8.48
CA GLY A 130 4.24 -6.60 -8.03
C GLY A 130 5.63 -6.84 -7.45
N ASP A 131 6.67 -6.18 -7.96
CA ASP A 131 8.02 -6.21 -7.39
C ASP A 131 8.09 -5.51 -6.02
N ILE A 132 7.41 -4.38 -5.89
CA ILE A 132 7.32 -3.66 -4.62
C ILE A 132 6.56 -4.50 -3.58
N PHE A 133 5.39 -5.06 -3.93
CA PHE A 133 4.63 -5.96 -3.07
C PHE A 133 5.43 -7.20 -2.65
N PHE A 134 6.19 -7.78 -3.59
CA PHE A 134 7.03 -8.93 -3.29
C PHE A 134 8.19 -8.57 -2.35
N THR A 135 8.75 -7.37 -2.47
CA THR A 135 9.79 -6.87 -1.55
C THR A 135 9.21 -6.61 -0.16
N TYR A 136 8.02 -6.00 -0.08
CA TYR A 136 7.29 -5.82 1.18
C TYR A 136 7.02 -7.16 1.86
N TYR A 137 6.57 -8.18 1.13
CA TYR A 137 6.41 -9.54 1.65
C TYR A 137 7.71 -10.12 2.24
N LYS A 138 8.87 -9.77 1.68
CA LYS A 138 10.17 -10.27 2.14
C LYS A 138 10.74 -9.50 3.31
N THR A 139 10.46 -8.21 3.43
CA THR A 139 11.22 -7.28 4.28
C THR A 139 10.37 -6.45 5.23
N GLY A 140 9.07 -6.34 4.98
CA GLY A 140 8.18 -5.39 5.66
C GLY A 140 8.30 -3.95 5.15
N ASP A 141 9.10 -3.69 4.11
CA ASP A 141 9.31 -2.35 3.55
C ASP A 141 9.40 -2.38 2.01
N ILE A 142 9.44 -1.20 1.39
CA ILE A 142 9.60 -1.07 -0.06
C ILE A 142 11.08 -1.16 -0.48
N PRO A 143 11.39 -1.45 -1.76
CA PRO A 143 12.75 -1.38 -2.25
C PRO A 143 13.38 0.01 -2.09
N GLU A 144 14.70 0.09 -2.05
CA GLU A 144 15.41 1.36 -2.20
C GLU A 144 15.14 1.98 -3.59
N GLY A 145 15.30 3.30 -3.70
CA GLY A 145 15.16 4.01 -4.98
C GLY A 145 13.76 4.54 -5.28
N TYR A 146 12.82 4.41 -4.34
CA TYR A 146 11.52 5.10 -4.36
C TYR A 146 11.52 6.31 -3.40
N ALA A 147 10.67 7.28 -3.69
CA ALA A 147 10.35 8.40 -2.84
C ALA A 147 9.05 8.13 -2.06
N LEU A 148 8.94 8.69 -0.86
CA LEU A 148 7.76 8.59 -0.01
C LEU A 148 7.21 9.99 0.27
N ARG A 149 5.93 10.21 -0.07
CA ARG A 149 5.22 11.44 0.29
C ARG A 149 4.25 11.15 1.43
N ALA A 150 4.51 11.75 2.60
CA ALA A 150 3.62 11.62 3.74
C ALA A 150 2.25 12.23 3.42
N VAL A 151 1.18 11.50 3.72
CA VAL A 151 -0.20 11.98 3.52
C VAL A 151 -1.02 11.98 4.79
N GLU A 152 -0.83 10.99 5.66
CA GLU A 152 -1.60 10.88 6.91
C GLU A 152 -0.70 10.34 8.02
N GLY A 153 -0.83 10.92 9.20
CA GLY A 153 -0.20 10.43 10.44
C GLY A 153 -1.27 9.88 11.38
N TYR A 154 -0.91 8.88 12.17
CA TYR A 154 -1.83 8.20 13.08
C TYR A 154 -1.21 8.06 14.47
N THR A 155 -1.93 8.48 15.50
CA THR A 155 -1.52 8.29 16.91
C THR A 155 -1.93 6.91 17.42
N ALA A 156 -1.33 6.47 18.53
CA ALA A 156 -1.69 5.25 19.27
C ALA A 156 -3.15 5.22 19.71
N ASN A 157 -3.79 6.38 19.87
CA ASN A 157 -5.21 6.49 20.22
C ASN A 157 -6.13 6.39 18.99
N GLY A 158 -5.57 6.30 17.78
CA GLY A 158 -6.31 6.21 16.53
C GLY A 158 -6.65 7.55 15.89
N ASP A 159 -6.14 8.68 16.42
CA ASP A 159 -6.36 9.99 15.83
C ASP A 159 -5.57 10.12 14.52
N MET A 160 -6.21 10.65 13.49
CA MET A 160 -5.59 10.91 12.19
C MET A 160 -5.22 12.39 12.06
N ILE A 161 -3.98 12.64 11.63
CA ILE A 161 -3.44 13.97 11.30
C ILE A 161 -3.18 14.02 9.80
N ASP A 162 -3.76 15.00 9.10
CA ASP A 162 -3.47 15.23 7.69
C ASP A 162 -2.05 15.81 7.56
N LEU A 163 -1.17 15.09 6.86
CA LEU A 163 0.23 15.49 6.63
C LEU A 163 0.44 16.09 5.24
N ARG A 164 -0.60 16.17 4.40
CA ARG A 164 -0.50 16.74 3.06
C ARG A 164 -0.10 18.21 3.15
N GLY A 165 0.96 18.58 2.43
CA GLY A 165 1.49 19.94 2.42
C GLY A 165 2.36 20.30 3.64
N THR A 166 2.54 19.39 4.61
CA THR A 166 3.58 19.54 5.62
C THR A 166 4.93 19.22 4.98
N THR A 167 5.85 20.17 4.98
CA THR A 167 7.21 19.92 4.50
C THR A 167 7.93 19.10 5.57
N SER A 168 8.53 17.97 5.19
CA SER A 168 9.51 17.29 6.03
C SER A 168 10.64 18.29 6.29
N GLY A 169 10.73 18.80 7.52
CA GLY A 169 11.81 19.69 7.94
C GLY A 169 13.15 18.98 8.01
#